data_AF-A0AA88RTW6-F1
#
_entry.id   AF-A0AA88RTW6-F1
#
_cell.length_a   1.000
_cell.length_b   1.000
_cell.length_c   1.000
_cell.angle_alpha   90.00
_cell.angle_beta   90.00
_cell.angle_gamma   90.00
#
_symmetry.space_group_name_H-M   'P 1'
#
loop_
_entity.id
_entity.type
_entity.pdbx_description
1 polymer ?
#
loop_
_entity_poly.entity_id
_entity_poly.type
_entity_poly.pdbx_seq_one_letter_code
_entity_poly.pdbx_strand_id
1 'polypeptide(L)'
;MVSRARSSGENMIEQSNVQTDPLQFDGINSGQSNPATEVNNTRKRVRGPTTMKSIWGQPEGERIKGISEKNKANQNQKKLVQTTGKESYALVRERKRAELGHEPSRMDMFIECHSKKDENRTPSTVEAANYMAQMHEKREKLSEGSQDLPAENDILSQVVGKDKYGRVRMYGLGVSQSDVWGQIPSRKQSQRIAMEWKENCEQMEERFNNRIDELKSMFLRHRGREESQSDACSPATSINHRPQMTSTQLPRPFRVRDVVCLKSIMNPSETVAKGIIQSIDPSTEVGGKSLGRIGA
;
A
#
# COMPACT_ATOMS: atom_id res chain seq x y z
N MET A 1 -14.71 63.79 -10.39
CA MET A 1 -13.91 62.69 -10.97
C MET A 1 -14.76 61.43 -10.84
N VAL A 2 -15.69 61.07 -11.72
CA VAL A 2 -15.59 60.78 -13.18
C VAL A 2 -14.40 59.87 -13.47
N SER A 3 -14.44 58.71 -14.13
CA SER A 3 -15.44 57.72 -14.59
C SER A 3 -14.64 56.71 -15.44
N ARG A 4 -15.04 55.43 -15.47
CA ARG A 4 -14.89 54.45 -16.60
C ARG A 4 -13.45 54.08 -17.06
N ALA A 5 -13.13 52.96 -17.71
CA ALA A 5 -13.82 51.75 -18.18
C ALA A 5 -12.80 50.80 -18.86
N ARG A 6 -13.11 49.48 -18.87
CA ARG A 6 -12.86 48.43 -19.92
C ARG A 6 -11.39 48.12 -20.28
N SER A 7 -10.95 46.94 -20.75
CA SER A 7 -11.52 45.92 -21.64
C SER A 7 -10.61 44.66 -21.69
N SER A 8 -11.19 43.51 -22.10
CA SER A 8 -10.63 42.36 -22.87
C SER A 8 -9.46 41.55 -22.28
N GLY A 9 -9.55 40.21 -22.16
CA GLY A 9 -9.41 39.23 -23.26
C GLY A 9 -7.90 38.92 -23.42
N GLU A 10 -7.34 37.72 -23.47
CA GLU A 10 -7.77 36.37 -23.85
C GLU A 10 -6.82 35.34 -23.20
N ASN A 11 -7.26 34.08 -23.21
CA ASN A 11 -6.47 32.88 -22.89
C ASN A 11 -5.16 32.78 -23.69
N MET A 12 -4.05 32.39 -23.05
CA MET A 12 -3.10 31.47 -23.69
C MET A 12 -2.58 30.45 -22.68
N ILE A 13 -2.79 29.19 -23.07
CA ILE A 13 -2.32 27.95 -22.49
C ILE A 13 -0.81 27.91 -22.72
N GLU A 14 0.00 28.01 -21.67
CA GLU A 14 1.42 27.69 -21.76
C GLU A 14 1.61 26.24 -21.34
N GLN A 15 1.72 25.38 -22.36
CA GLN A 15 2.12 23.99 -22.23
C GLN A 15 3.56 23.97 -21.71
N SER A 16 3.76 23.57 -20.46
CA SER A 16 5.08 23.20 -19.96
C SER A 16 5.48 21.86 -20.59
N ASN A 17 6.18 21.96 -21.72
CA ASN A 17 6.82 20.85 -22.39
C ASN A 17 8.00 20.35 -21.54
N VAL A 18 7.74 19.41 -20.63
CA VAL A 18 8.81 18.70 -19.91
C VAL A 18 9.37 17.65 -20.87
N GLN A 19 10.42 18.04 -21.57
CA GLN A 19 11.24 17.16 -22.38
C GLN A 19 11.90 16.12 -21.45
N THR A 20 11.39 14.90 -21.43
CA THR A 20 12.04 13.77 -20.74
C THR A 20 13.15 13.25 -21.64
N ASP A 21 14.39 13.62 -21.32
CA ASP A 21 15.56 13.02 -21.93
C ASP A 21 15.59 11.51 -21.63
N PRO A 22 15.63 10.63 -22.64
CA PRO A 22 15.86 9.22 -22.42
C PRO A 22 17.30 9.02 -21.99
N LEU A 23 17.51 8.40 -20.82
CA LEU A 23 18.84 7.96 -20.38
C LEU A 23 19.40 6.97 -21.39
N GLN A 24 20.35 7.44 -22.19
CA GLN A 24 21.07 6.68 -23.18
C GLN A 24 22.03 5.71 -22.47
N PHE A 25 21.73 4.41 -22.58
CA PHE A 25 22.57 3.33 -22.10
C PHE A 25 23.53 2.92 -23.22
N ASP A 26 24.79 3.36 -23.14
CA ASP A 26 25.85 2.83 -24.00
C ASP A 26 26.20 1.41 -23.56
N GLY A 27 25.72 0.43 -24.32
CA GLY A 27 26.17 -0.94 -24.25
C GLY A 27 27.27 -1.22 -25.27
N ILE A 28 28.46 -1.62 -24.83
CA ILE A 28 29.51 -2.31 -25.60
C ILE A 28 30.37 -3.08 -24.56
N ASN A 29 30.87 -4.30 -24.73
CA ASN A 29 30.63 -5.46 -25.60
C ASN A 29 31.52 -6.57 -25.00
N SER A 30 31.14 -7.82 -25.22
CA SER A 30 31.88 -9.02 -24.90
C SER A 30 33.29 -9.06 -25.52
N GLY A 31 34.25 -9.56 -24.72
CA GLY A 31 35.23 -10.56 -25.15
C GLY A 31 36.45 -10.10 -25.96
N GLN A 32 37.56 -9.85 -25.27
CA GLN A 32 38.88 -10.32 -25.71
C GLN A 32 39.63 -10.93 -24.52
N SER A 33 40.05 -12.19 -24.70
CA SER A 33 40.75 -13.06 -23.78
C SER A 33 42.25 -12.78 -23.72
N ASN A 34 42.85 -12.92 -22.53
CA ASN A 34 44.10 -13.65 -22.19
C ASN A 34 44.85 -13.00 -20.98
N PRO A 35 45.68 -13.74 -20.22
CA PRO A 35 45.51 -15.07 -19.65
C PRO A 35 45.65 -15.05 -18.10
N ALA A 36 45.45 -16.23 -17.51
CA ALA A 36 45.34 -16.51 -16.07
C ALA A 36 46.35 -15.81 -15.14
N THR A 37 45.82 -15.16 -14.10
CA THR A 37 46.32 -15.34 -12.73
C THR A 37 45.13 -15.24 -11.78
N GLU A 38 44.52 -16.40 -11.50
CA GLU A 38 43.59 -16.54 -10.38
C GLU A 38 44.32 -16.21 -9.08
N VAL A 39 43.93 -15.12 -8.42
CA VAL A 39 44.00 -15.04 -6.97
C VAL A 39 42.68 -14.50 -6.47
N ASN A 40 41.73 -15.43 -6.30
CA ASN A 40 40.48 -15.21 -5.59
C ASN A 40 40.78 -14.69 -4.17
N ASN A 41 40.80 -13.38 -3.98
CA ASN A 41 40.87 -12.77 -2.66
C ASN A 41 39.52 -12.13 -2.31
N THR A 42 38.47 -12.95 -2.27
CA THR A 42 37.26 -12.62 -1.52
C THR A 42 37.59 -12.71 -0.03
N ARG A 43 38.36 -11.74 0.47
CA ARG A 43 38.49 -11.55 1.92
C ARG A 43 37.09 -11.26 2.43
N LYS A 44 36.44 -12.27 3.03
CA LYS A 44 35.33 -12.05 3.95
C LYS A 44 35.80 -10.92 4.87
N ARG A 45 35.00 -9.85 5.00
CA ARG A 45 35.29 -8.78 5.96
C ARG A 45 35.21 -9.38 7.36
N VAL A 46 36.29 -10.00 7.81
CA VAL A 46 36.48 -10.38 9.19
C VAL A 46 36.61 -9.05 9.93
N ARG A 47 35.72 -8.80 10.89
CA ARG A 47 35.95 -7.71 11.84
C ARG A 47 37.29 -8.06 12.50
N GLY A 48 38.33 -7.30 12.18
CA GLY A 48 39.64 -7.48 12.81
C GLY A 48 39.49 -7.40 14.33
N PRO A 49 40.48 -7.87 15.10
CA PRO A 49 40.47 -7.73 16.54
C PRO A 49 40.11 -6.28 16.88
N THR A 50 39.00 -6.07 17.59
CA THR A 50 38.66 -4.73 18.10
C THR A 50 39.57 -4.47 19.30
N THR A 51 40.87 -4.41 19.05
CA THR A 51 41.83 -3.92 20.01
C THR A 51 41.58 -2.42 20.09
N MET A 52 40.67 -2.01 20.97
CA MET A 52 40.65 -0.64 21.47
C MET A 52 41.98 -0.41 22.20
N LYS A 53 43.07 -0.18 21.46
CA LYS A 53 44.44 -0.08 22.00
C LYS A 53 44.53 1.00 23.09
N SER A 54 43.72 2.04 22.98
CA SER A 54 43.59 3.09 24.00
C SER A 54 43.06 2.60 25.35
N ILE A 55 42.34 1.48 25.41
CA ILE A 55 41.81 0.88 26.64
C ILE A 55 42.55 -0.41 26.98
N TRP A 56 42.62 -1.35 26.03
CA TRP A 56 43.24 -2.67 26.23
C TRP A 56 44.77 -2.67 26.15
N GLY A 57 45.39 -1.58 25.68
CA GLY A 57 46.85 -1.41 25.66
C GLY A 57 47.43 -0.71 26.89
N GLN A 58 46.58 -0.18 27.77
CA GLN A 58 47.00 0.47 29.01
C GLN A 58 47.24 -0.55 30.13
N PRO A 59 48.10 -0.25 31.12
CA PRO A 59 48.22 -1.07 32.33
C PRO A 59 46.87 -1.17 33.07
N GLU A 60 46.63 -2.29 33.74
CA GLU A 60 45.31 -2.66 34.27
C GLU A 60 44.70 -1.59 35.18
N GLY A 61 45.50 -0.93 36.02
CA GLY A 61 45.02 0.14 36.91
C GLY A 61 44.49 1.38 36.18
N GLU A 62 45.11 1.78 35.07
CA GLU A 62 44.67 2.92 34.26
C GLU A 62 43.47 2.55 33.38
N ARG A 63 43.46 1.32 32.86
CA ARG A 63 42.34 0.76 32.11
C ARG A 63 41.05 0.75 32.92
N ILE A 64 41.10 0.26 34.17
CA ILE A 64 39.92 0.20 35.05
C ILE A 64 39.37 1.61 35.31
N LYS A 65 40.25 2.60 35.55
CA LYS A 65 39.85 4.00 35.74
C LYS A 65 39.19 4.59 34.50
N GLY A 66 39.79 4.41 33.33
CA GLY A 66 39.24 4.92 32.07
C GLY A 66 37.88 4.28 31.69
N ILE A 67 37.71 2.98 31.94
CA ILE A 67 36.41 2.31 31.76
C ILE A 67 35.37 2.87 32.74
N SER A 68 35.74 3.07 34.00
CA SER A 68 34.86 3.60 35.04
C SER A 68 34.35 5.01 34.72
N GLU A 69 35.25 5.93 34.35
CA GLU A 69 34.91 7.30 33.96
C GLU A 69 33.97 7.33 32.75
N LYS A 70 34.27 6.52 31.73
CA LYS A 70 33.43 6.39 30.54
C LYS A 70 32.05 5.81 30.88
N ASN A 71 31.98 4.81 31.75
CA ASN A 71 30.71 4.25 32.19
C ASN A 71 29.88 5.27 32.97
N LYS A 72 30.50 6.09 33.83
CA LYS A 72 29.84 7.18 34.54
C LYS A 72 29.31 8.25 33.58
N ALA A 73 30.11 8.63 32.58
CA ALA A 73 29.68 9.56 31.53
C ALA A 73 28.49 8.99 30.72
N ASN A 74 28.55 7.72 30.32
CA ASN A 74 27.46 7.05 29.61
C ASN A 74 26.19 6.94 30.48
N GLN A 75 26.34 6.68 31.78
CA GLN A 75 25.23 6.63 32.72
C GLN A 75 24.53 8.00 32.82
N ASN A 76 25.29 9.09 32.87
CA ASN A 76 24.74 10.46 32.88
C ASN A 76 23.98 10.80 31.59
N GLN A 77 24.30 10.16 30.46
CA GLN A 77 23.59 10.34 29.20
C GLN A 77 22.32 9.49 29.07
N LYS A 78 22.06 8.57 30.00
CA LYS A 78 20.91 7.66 29.93
C LYS A 78 19.61 8.38 30.28
N LYS A 79 18.78 8.64 29.27
CA LYS A 79 17.49 9.34 29.41
C LYS A 79 16.31 8.43 29.77
N LEU A 80 16.38 7.15 29.41
CA LEU A 80 15.31 6.18 29.66
C LEU A 80 15.79 5.12 30.64
N VAL A 81 15.00 4.91 31.69
CA VAL A 81 15.23 3.87 32.69
C VAL A 81 14.18 2.78 32.52
N GLN A 82 14.63 1.53 32.48
CA GLN A 82 13.76 0.37 32.48
C GLN A 82 13.41 -0.01 33.92
N THR A 83 12.15 -0.33 34.19
CA THR A 83 11.61 -0.62 35.54
C THR A 83 11.42 -2.11 35.81
N THR A 84 11.64 -2.97 34.83
CA THR A 84 11.40 -4.41 34.90
C THR A 84 12.42 -5.21 35.75
N GLY A 85 13.44 -4.56 36.29
CA GLY A 85 14.47 -5.22 37.09
C GLY A 85 15.30 -6.23 36.31
N LYS A 86 15.35 -7.49 36.78
CA LYS A 86 16.16 -8.57 36.19
C LYS A 86 15.45 -9.35 35.08
N GLU A 87 14.21 -9.00 34.77
CA GLU A 87 13.42 -9.72 33.78
C GLU A 87 13.75 -9.25 32.36
N SER A 88 13.86 -10.21 31.44
CA SER A 88 14.09 -9.91 30.03
C SER A 88 12.79 -9.44 29.36
N TYR A 89 12.90 -8.65 28.29
CA TYR A 89 11.73 -8.22 27.50
C TYR A 89 10.92 -9.40 26.97
N ALA A 90 11.55 -10.55 26.70
CA ALA A 90 10.85 -11.75 26.26
C ALA A 90 9.90 -12.26 27.36
N LEU A 91 10.36 -12.36 28.61
CA LEU A 91 9.53 -12.80 29.73
C LEU A 91 8.40 -11.81 30.04
N VAL A 92 8.69 -10.52 29.98
CA VAL A 92 7.67 -9.47 30.15
C VAL A 92 6.60 -9.58 29.09
N ARG A 93 7.00 -9.80 27.84
CA ARG A 93 6.07 -9.95 26.72
C ARG A 93 5.19 -11.18 26.89
N GLU A 94 5.73 -12.32 27.29
CA GLU A 94 4.93 -13.53 27.56
C GLU A 94 3.91 -13.29 28.68
N ARG A 95 4.33 -12.68 29.79
CA ARG A 95 3.39 -12.29 30.85
C ARG A 95 2.31 -11.36 30.33
N LYS A 96 2.70 -10.33 29.58
CA LYS A 96 1.76 -9.34 29.06
C LYS A 96 0.79 -9.95 28.06
N ARG A 97 1.26 -10.89 27.24
CA ARG A 97 0.43 -11.69 26.33
C ARG A 97 -0.60 -12.51 27.10
N ALA A 98 -0.20 -13.15 28.19
CA ALA A 98 -1.12 -13.89 29.05
C ALA A 98 -2.16 -12.99 29.73
N GLU A 99 -1.78 -11.77 30.13
CA GLU A 99 -2.72 -10.77 30.69
C GLU A 99 -3.75 -10.26 29.66
N LEU A 100 -3.30 -9.98 28.43
CA LEU A 100 -4.13 -9.41 27.37
C LEU A 100 -4.94 -10.46 26.59
N GLY A 101 -4.49 -11.72 26.60
CA GLY A 101 -5.05 -12.79 25.76
C GLY A 101 -4.70 -12.68 24.26
N HIS A 102 -3.86 -11.71 23.88
CA HIS A 102 -3.38 -11.51 22.51
C HIS A 102 -1.95 -10.96 22.50
N GLU A 103 -1.34 -10.86 21.31
CA GLU A 103 0.02 -10.32 21.17
C GLU A 103 0.11 -8.87 21.66
N PRO A 104 1.03 -8.54 22.59
CA PRO A 104 1.23 -7.16 23.02
C PRO A 104 1.87 -6.30 21.91
N SER A 105 1.37 -5.08 21.73
CA SER A 105 2.04 -4.11 20.87
C SER A 105 3.41 -3.72 21.46
N ARG A 106 4.30 -3.25 20.59
CA ARG A 106 5.55 -2.59 21.02
C ARG A 106 5.29 -1.35 21.89
N MET A 107 4.18 -0.63 21.68
CA MET A 107 3.74 0.44 22.57
C MET A 107 3.40 -0.10 23.96
N ASP A 108 2.60 -1.17 24.04
CA ASP A 108 2.19 -1.77 25.32
C ASP A 108 3.41 -2.25 26.11
N MET A 109 4.36 -2.87 25.41
CA MET A 109 5.64 -3.28 25.99
C MET A 109 6.48 -2.09 26.47
N PHE A 110 6.47 -0.97 25.75
CA PHE A 110 7.19 0.23 26.17
C PHE A 110 6.60 0.81 27.47
N ILE A 111 5.27 0.91 27.55
CA ILE A 111 4.57 1.34 28.78
C ILE A 111 4.89 0.39 29.93
N GLU A 112 4.76 -0.91 29.71
CA GLU A 112 5.05 -1.93 30.71
C GLU A 112 6.49 -1.84 31.26
N CYS A 113 7.46 -1.54 30.40
CA CYS A 113 8.88 -1.56 30.76
C CYS A 113 9.44 -0.23 31.25
N HIS A 114 8.74 0.88 30.99
CA HIS A 114 9.19 2.22 31.36
C HIS A 114 8.24 2.93 32.33
N SER A 115 7.23 2.23 32.84
CA SER A 115 6.37 2.68 33.93
C SER A 115 6.67 1.97 35.24
N LYS A 116 6.39 2.63 36.36
CA LYS A 116 6.40 2.00 37.68
C LYS A 116 5.28 0.95 37.76
N LYS A 117 5.40 0.04 38.73
CA LYS A 117 4.43 -1.04 38.99
C LYS A 117 3.31 -0.57 39.94
N ASP A 118 2.83 0.64 39.70
CA ASP A 118 1.69 1.26 40.34
C ASP A 118 0.45 1.13 39.44
N GLU A 119 -0.75 1.29 40.01
CA GLU A 119 -2.03 1.15 39.29
C GLU A 119 -2.11 2.09 38.08
N ASN A 120 -1.58 3.31 38.22
CA ASN A 120 -1.58 4.33 37.18
C ASN A 120 -0.43 4.20 36.16
N ARG A 121 0.43 3.18 36.26
CA ARG A 121 1.61 3.01 35.38
C ARG A 121 2.39 4.30 35.20
N THR A 122 2.77 4.93 36.32
CA THR A 122 3.44 6.23 36.31
C THR A 122 4.77 6.14 35.55
N PRO A 123 5.04 7.02 34.57
CA PRO A 123 6.29 6.97 33.81
C PRO A 123 7.53 7.08 34.72
N SER A 124 8.56 6.29 34.44
CA SER A 124 9.79 6.24 35.25
C SER A 124 10.67 7.49 35.09
N THR A 125 10.51 8.25 34.02
CA THR A 125 11.33 9.43 33.70
C THR A 125 10.51 10.41 32.88
N VAL A 126 10.87 11.70 32.91
CA VAL A 126 10.23 12.75 32.10
C VAL A 126 10.23 12.40 30.60
N GLU A 127 11.35 11.88 30.09
CA GLU A 127 11.45 11.45 28.69
C GLU A 127 10.48 10.30 28.36
N ALA A 128 10.31 9.35 29.29
CA ALA A 128 9.37 8.26 29.13
C ALA A 128 7.93 8.79 29.09
N ALA A 129 7.59 9.76 29.95
CA ALA A 129 6.28 10.41 29.94
C ALA A 129 6.00 11.10 28.59
N ASN A 130 6.97 11.84 28.06
CA ASN A 130 6.85 12.50 26.76
C ASN A 130 6.62 11.51 25.61
N TYR A 131 7.33 10.38 25.62
CA TYR A 131 7.14 9.34 24.61
C TYR A 131 5.79 8.65 24.76
N MET A 132 5.37 8.31 25.97
CA MET A 132 4.05 7.69 26.21
C MET A 132 2.91 8.61 25.75
N ALA A 133 2.98 9.92 26.07
CA ALA A 133 1.99 10.90 25.62
C ALA A 133 1.89 10.93 24.09
N GLN A 134 3.02 10.99 23.37
CA GLN A 134 3.05 10.94 21.90
C GLN A 134 2.52 9.61 21.35
N MET A 135 2.78 8.49 22.01
CA MET A 135 2.25 7.19 21.59
C MET A 135 0.73 7.11 21.76
N HIS A 136 0.20 7.62 22.88
CA HIS A 136 -1.24 7.71 23.11
C HIS A 136 -1.91 8.62 22.06
N GLU A 137 -1.34 9.79 21.78
CA GLU A 137 -1.84 10.69 20.74
C GLU A 137 -1.89 10.01 19.36
N LYS A 138 -0.87 9.23 19.01
CA LYS A 138 -0.87 8.47 17.75
C LYS A 138 -1.86 7.33 17.73
N ARG A 139 -2.07 6.66 18.87
CA ARG A 139 -3.08 5.61 19.01
C ARG A 139 -4.50 6.16 18.87
N GLU A 140 -4.78 7.34 19.41
CA GLU A 140 -6.11 7.98 19.29
C GLU A 140 -6.42 8.42 17.84
N LYS A 141 -5.39 8.74 17.05
CA LYS A 141 -5.54 9.09 15.63
C LYS A 141 -5.74 7.88 14.71
N LEU A 142 -5.59 6.66 15.21
CA LEU A 142 -5.83 5.45 14.43
C LEU A 142 -7.34 5.25 14.21
N SER A 143 -7.72 4.65 13.08
CA SER A 143 -9.13 4.38 12.80
C SER A 143 -9.72 3.45 13.86
N GLU A 144 -10.97 3.68 14.22
CA GLU A 144 -11.67 2.87 15.21
C GLU A 144 -11.64 1.38 14.80
N GLY A 145 -11.14 0.52 15.70
CA GLY A 145 -10.95 -0.92 15.45
C GLY A 145 -9.62 -1.34 14.82
N SER A 146 -8.74 -0.40 14.43
CA SER A 146 -7.39 -0.76 13.98
C SER A 146 -6.46 -1.08 15.16
N GLN A 147 -5.68 -2.15 15.03
CA GLN A 147 -4.68 -2.54 16.02
C GLN A 147 -3.28 -2.08 15.59
N ASP A 148 -2.47 -1.64 16.56
CA ASP A 148 -1.06 -1.33 16.37
C ASP A 148 -0.25 -2.62 16.26
N LEU A 149 -0.30 -3.24 15.09
CA LEU A 149 0.47 -4.44 14.80
C LEU A 149 1.96 -4.10 14.65
N PRO A 150 2.86 -4.98 15.11
CA PRO A 150 4.29 -4.79 14.94
C PRO A 150 4.68 -4.62 13.47
N ALA A 151 5.18 -3.45 13.11
CA ALA A 151 5.56 -3.09 11.74
C ALA A 151 6.75 -2.13 11.74
N GLU A 152 7.40 -1.93 10.59
CA GLU A 152 8.54 -0.99 10.46
C GLU A 152 8.15 0.45 10.87
N ASN A 153 6.89 0.83 10.64
CA ASN A 153 6.34 2.16 10.93
C ASN A 153 5.22 2.13 11.98
N ASP A 154 5.26 1.20 12.94
CA ASP A 154 4.29 1.20 14.05
C ASP A 154 4.43 2.41 14.98
N ILE A 155 3.53 2.54 15.96
CA ILE A 155 3.49 3.70 16.86
C ILE A 155 4.84 3.91 17.58
N LEU A 156 5.48 2.83 18.06
CA LEU A 156 6.77 2.93 18.73
C LEU A 156 7.83 3.51 17.78
N SER A 157 7.93 2.97 16.57
CA SER A 157 8.91 3.43 15.59
C SER A 157 8.65 4.85 15.09
N GLN A 158 7.40 5.26 15.08
CA GLN A 158 6.99 6.61 14.74
C GLN A 158 7.34 7.66 15.80
N VAL A 159 7.41 7.29 17.08
CA VAL A 159 7.69 8.19 18.20
C VAL A 159 9.18 8.17 18.58
N VAL A 160 9.77 6.97 18.69
CA VAL A 160 11.15 6.75 19.13
C VAL A 160 12.12 6.59 17.95
N GLY A 161 11.62 6.65 16.71
CA GLY A 161 12.38 6.48 15.48
C GLY A 161 12.50 5.02 15.01
N LYS A 162 13.16 4.76 13.88
CA LYS A 162 13.30 3.41 13.32
C LYS A 162 14.28 2.53 14.10
N ASP A 163 14.02 1.22 14.09
CA ASP A 163 14.92 0.23 14.71
C ASP A 163 16.23 0.09 13.93
N LYS A 164 17.29 -0.29 14.65
CA LYS A 164 18.59 -0.58 14.03
C LYS A 164 18.54 -1.95 13.33
N TYR A 165 19.29 -2.09 12.25
CA TYR A 165 19.39 -3.36 11.51
C TYR A 165 19.81 -4.52 12.43
N GLY A 166 19.12 -5.66 12.28
CA GLY A 166 19.41 -6.90 13.02
C GLY A 166 18.90 -6.93 14.46
N ARG A 167 18.13 -5.94 14.91
CA ARG A 167 17.53 -5.96 16.26
C ARG A 167 16.19 -5.23 16.29
N VAL A 168 15.18 -5.83 16.90
CA VAL A 168 13.89 -5.18 17.17
C VAL A 168 13.81 -4.70 18.62
N ARG A 169 13.37 -3.46 18.83
CA ARG A 169 13.10 -2.94 20.19
C ARG A 169 11.90 -3.66 20.81
N MET A 170 11.92 -3.84 22.13
CA MET A 170 10.81 -4.42 22.92
C MET A 170 10.49 -5.92 22.65
N TYR A 171 11.37 -6.64 21.94
CA TYR A 171 11.22 -8.10 21.72
C TYR A 171 12.18 -8.97 22.54
N GLY A 172 13.34 -8.43 22.93
CA GLY A 172 14.32 -9.15 23.75
C GLY A 172 15.53 -9.65 22.96
N LEU A 173 16.08 -10.79 23.37
CA LEU A 173 17.36 -11.29 22.88
C LEU A 173 17.18 -11.98 21.53
N GLY A 174 18.03 -11.62 20.56
CA GLY A 174 18.16 -12.35 19.29
C GLY A 174 17.07 -12.09 18.24
N VAL A 175 15.96 -11.43 18.60
CA VAL A 175 14.87 -11.15 17.67
C VAL A 175 15.27 -10.08 16.66
N SER A 176 15.24 -10.46 15.39
CA SER A 176 15.53 -9.62 14.26
C SER A 176 14.25 -9.13 13.59
N GLN A 177 14.44 -8.11 12.77
CA GLN A 177 13.39 -7.47 11.98
C GLN A 177 12.64 -8.48 11.10
N SER A 178 13.36 -9.45 10.54
CA SER A 178 12.78 -10.48 9.68
C SER A 178 11.93 -11.52 10.42
N ASP A 179 12.18 -11.70 11.72
CA ASP A 179 11.41 -12.62 12.55
C ASP A 179 10.03 -12.02 12.91
N VAL A 180 9.94 -10.69 12.99
CA VAL A 180 8.73 -9.97 13.41
C VAL A 180 7.89 -9.53 12.22
N TRP A 181 8.53 -8.95 11.21
CA TRP A 181 7.84 -8.39 10.03
C TRP A 181 7.78 -9.35 8.84
N GLY A 182 8.38 -10.55 8.98
CA GLY A 182 8.53 -11.52 7.90
C GLY A 182 9.77 -11.27 7.02
N GLN A 183 9.88 -12.01 5.92
CA GLN A 183 10.99 -11.86 4.96
C GLN A 183 11.07 -10.41 4.46
N ILE A 184 12.02 -9.63 4.98
CA ILE A 184 12.33 -8.31 4.44
C ILE A 184 13.15 -8.57 3.18
N PRO A 185 12.62 -8.29 1.98
CA PRO A 185 13.37 -8.53 0.76
C PRO A 185 14.68 -7.75 0.82
N SER A 186 15.78 -8.43 0.46
CA SER A 186 17.07 -7.77 0.27
C SER A 186 16.91 -6.61 -0.72
N ARG A 187 17.76 -5.57 -0.64
CA ARG A 187 17.72 -4.44 -1.59
C ARG A 187 17.61 -4.90 -3.05
N LYS A 188 18.34 -5.95 -3.43
CA LYS A 188 18.26 -6.55 -4.78
C LYS A 188 16.90 -7.19 -5.09
N GLN A 189 16.31 -7.85 -4.10
CA GLN A 189 15.00 -8.48 -4.22
C GLN A 189 13.88 -7.44 -4.23
N SER A 190 13.95 -6.40 -3.41
CA SER A 190 13.04 -5.25 -3.48
C SER A 190 13.11 -4.55 -4.83
N GLN A 191 14.31 -4.36 -5.38
CA GLN A 191 14.47 -3.77 -6.73
C GLN A 191 13.84 -4.65 -7.82
N ARG A 192 14.03 -5.97 -7.76
CA ARG A 192 13.39 -6.90 -8.71
C ARG A 192 11.87 -6.85 -8.61
N ILE A 193 11.33 -6.94 -7.40
CA ILE A 193 9.89 -6.83 -7.14
C ILE A 193 9.37 -5.50 -7.67
N ALA A 194 10.04 -4.37 -7.40
CA ALA A 194 9.63 -3.06 -7.89
C ALA A 194 9.62 -2.96 -9.43
N MET A 195 10.59 -3.59 -10.12
CA MET A 195 10.60 -3.64 -11.59
C MET A 195 9.46 -4.51 -12.13
N GLU A 196 9.19 -5.67 -11.52
CA GLU A 196 8.08 -6.55 -11.90
C GLU A 196 6.72 -5.86 -11.70
N TRP A 197 6.53 -5.14 -10.60
CA TRP A 197 5.32 -4.32 -10.39
C TRP A 197 5.18 -3.23 -11.44
N LYS A 198 6.28 -2.56 -11.80
CA LYS A 198 6.25 -1.52 -12.84
C LYS A 198 5.83 -2.10 -14.19
N GLU A 199 6.42 -3.22 -14.59
CA GLU A 199 6.08 -3.93 -15.83
C GLU A 199 4.61 -4.40 -15.82
N ASN A 200 4.14 -4.93 -14.69
CA ASN A 200 2.75 -5.39 -14.56
C ASN A 200 1.74 -4.22 -14.65
N CYS A 201 2.08 -3.05 -14.09
CA CYS A 201 1.28 -1.84 -14.27
C CYS A 201 1.24 -1.40 -15.74
N GLU A 202 2.40 -1.36 -16.42
CA GLU A 202 2.48 -1.01 -17.85
C GLU A 202 1.66 -1.98 -18.72
N GLN A 203 1.78 -3.29 -18.47
CA GLN A 203 0.97 -4.31 -19.17
C GLN A 203 -0.52 -4.16 -18.89
N MET A 204 -0.90 -3.78 -17.67
CA MET A 204 -2.31 -3.58 -17.33
C MET A 204 -2.88 -2.34 -18.02
N GLU A 205 -2.13 -1.24 -18.10
CA GLU A 205 -2.48 -0.05 -18.87
C GLU A 205 -2.63 -0.36 -20.36
N GLU A 206 -1.70 -1.14 -20.93
CA GLU A 206 -1.77 -1.56 -22.32
C GLU A 206 -3.03 -2.40 -22.60
N ARG A 207 -3.33 -3.38 -21.73
CA ARG A 207 -4.57 -4.19 -21.84
C ARG A 207 -5.82 -3.32 -21.75
N PHE A 208 -5.81 -2.31 -20.88
CA PHE A 208 -6.93 -1.39 -20.75
C PHE A 208 -7.12 -0.53 -22.01
N ASN A 209 -6.03 0.01 -22.54
CA ASN A 209 -6.04 0.80 -23.78
C ASN A 209 -6.50 -0.03 -24.99
N ASN A 210 -5.97 -1.26 -25.13
CA ASN A 210 -6.41 -2.18 -26.17
C ASN A 210 -7.91 -2.49 -26.06
N ARG A 211 -8.43 -2.67 -24.85
CA ARG A 211 -9.86 -2.90 -24.62
C ARG A 211 -10.70 -1.68 -24.99
N ILE A 212 -10.22 -0.48 -24.68
CA ILE A 212 -10.86 0.78 -25.08
C ILE A 212 -10.92 0.89 -26.61
N ASP A 213 -9.82 0.62 -27.30
CA ASP A 213 -9.77 0.73 -28.76
C ASP A 213 -10.62 -0.33 -29.46
N GLU A 214 -10.68 -1.54 -28.88
CA GLU A 214 -11.59 -2.58 -29.32
C GLU A 214 -13.06 -2.13 -29.20
N LEU A 215 -13.45 -1.53 -28.06
CA LEU A 215 -14.78 -0.97 -27.85
C LEU A 215 -15.08 0.19 -28.83
N LYS A 216 -14.13 1.10 -29.06
CA LYS A 216 -14.27 2.17 -30.07
C LYS A 216 -14.49 1.58 -31.46
N SER A 217 -13.74 0.56 -31.85
CA SER A 217 -13.87 -0.09 -33.16
C SER A 217 -15.23 -0.79 -33.33
N MET A 218 -15.74 -1.43 -32.26
CA MET A 218 -17.05 -2.06 -32.25
C MET A 218 -18.17 -1.02 -32.40
N PHE A 219 -18.05 0.11 -31.72
CA PHE A 219 -18.99 1.22 -31.83
C PHE A 219 -18.98 1.84 -33.24
N LEU A 220 -17.80 2.03 -33.83
CA LEU A 220 -17.65 2.57 -35.18
C LEU A 220 -18.23 1.65 -36.27
N ARG A 221 -18.04 0.32 -36.12
CA ARG A 221 -18.63 -0.70 -37.02
C ARG A 221 -20.15 -0.72 -36.97
N HIS A 222 -20.76 -0.48 -35.81
CA HIS A 222 -22.22 -0.39 -35.71
C HIS A 222 -22.77 0.89 -36.34
N ARG A 223 -22.05 2.02 -36.23
CA ARG A 223 -22.46 3.29 -36.85
C ARG A 223 -22.42 3.24 -38.39
N GLY A 224 -21.43 2.55 -38.98
CA GLY A 224 -21.31 2.41 -40.44
C GLY A 224 -22.31 1.43 -41.09
N ARG A 225 -23.10 0.69 -40.31
CA ARG A 225 -24.08 -0.29 -40.84
C ARG A 225 -25.51 0.27 -40.96
N GLU A 226 -25.78 1.44 -40.38
CA GLU A 226 -27.10 2.10 -40.49
C GLU A 226 -27.25 2.97 -41.75
N GLU A 227 -26.17 3.27 -42.48
CA GLU A 227 -26.20 4.10 -43.71
C GLU A 227 -26.41 3.31 -45.01
N SER A 228 -26.57 1.98 -44.97
CA SER A 228 -26.68 1.13 -46.18
C SER A 228 -28.02 0.39 -46.33
N GLN A 229 -29.07 0.76 -45.59
CA GLN A 229 -30.41 0.19 -45.76
C GLN A 229 -31.48 1.28 -45.78
N SER A 230 -31.54 2.03 -46.88
CA SER A 230 -32.81 2.55 -47.40
C SER A 230 -33.31 1.64 -48.52
N ASP A 231 -34.64 1.55 -48.66
CA ASP A 231 -35.42 1.00 -49.78
C ASP A 231 -36.02 -0.41 -49.64
N ALA A 232 -37.21 -0.49 -49.04
CA ALA A 232 -38.40 -1.13 -49.64
C ALA A 232 -39.65 -0.97 -48.75
N CYS A 233 -40.78 -0.63 -49.39
CA CYS A 233 -42.08 -0.31 -48.79
C CYS A 233 -43.08 -1.49 -48.91
N SER A 234 -43.71 -1.89 -47.78
CA SER A 234 -45.08 -2.44 -47.53
C SER A 234 -45.63 -3.68 -48.31
N PRO A 235 -46.75 -4.35 -47.92
CA PRO A 235 -47.71 -4.12 -46.81
C PRO A 235 -48.04 -5.36 -45.92
N ALA A 236 -49.00 -5.17 -45.00
CA ALA A 236 -49.39 -6.03 -43.88
C ALA A 236 -50.13 -7.36 -44.19
N THR A 237 -49.99 -8.34 -43.30
CA THR A 237 -51.00 -9.36 -42.90
C THR A 237 -50.48 -10.05 -41.63
N SER A 238 -51.00 -9.76 -40.44
CA SER A 238 -52.14 -10.39 -39.77
C SER A 238 -51.93 -11.85 -39.34
N ILE A 239 -51.87 -12.02 -38.00
CA ILE A 239 -52.35 -13.15 -37.17
C ILE A 239 -51.39 -14.34 -36.88
N ASN A 240 -51.24 -14.57 -35.57
CA ASN A 240 -50.73 -15.73 -34.83
C ASN A 240 -49.21 -15.90 -34.64
N HIS A 241 -48.68 -15.22 -33.62
CA HIS A 241 -47.37 -15.53 -33.04
C HIS A 241 -47.42 -16.76 -32.12
N ARG A 242 -46.79 -17.84 -32.58
CA ARG A 242 -46.04 -18.77 -31.71
C ARG A 242 -44.64 -18.94 -32.32
N PRO A 243 -43.57 -18.60 -31.58
CA PRO A 243 -42.28 -19.25 -31.78
C PRO A 243 -41.71 -19.69 -30.42
N GLN A 244 -41.62 -20.98 -30.11
CA GLN A 244 -40.47 -21.84 -30.44
C GLN A 244 -39.11 -21.11 -30.35
N MET A 245 -38.35 -21.51 -29.33
CA MET A 245 -36.99 -21.08 -29.04
C MET A 245 -36.06 -21.59 -30.13
N THR A 246 -35.48 -20.70 -30.92
CA THR A 246 -34.28 -21.00 -31.69
C THR A 246 -33.27 -19.89 -31.54
N SER A 247 -32.08 -20.32 -31.13
CA SER A 247 -30.80 -19.62 -31.13
C SER A 247 -30.54 -18.85 -32.42
N THR A 248 -29.71 -17.80 -32.32
CA THR A 248 -29.16 -16.99 -33.43
C THR A 248 -30.12 -16.06 -34.17
N GLN A 249 -30.52 -14.98 -33.50
CA GLN A 249 -30.85 -13.70 -34.16
C GLN A 249 -30.13 -12.57 -33.43
N LEU A 250 -29.56 -11.61 -34.17
CA LEU A 250 -29.01 -10.38 -33.59
C LEU A 250 -30.03 -9.82 -32.58
N PRO A 251 -29.60 -9.39 -31.37
CA PRO A 251 -30.55 -8.92 -30.39
C PRO A 251 -31.21 -7.66 -30.95
N ARG A 252 -32.52 -7.76 -31.21
CA ARG A 252 -33.37 -6.58 -31.38
C ARG A 252 -33.06 -5.62 -30.22
N PRO A 253 -32.99 -4.31 -30.44
CA PRO A 253 -32.77 -3.36 -29.36
C PRO A 253 -33.84 -3.59 -28.29
N PHE A 254 -33.37 -3.65 -27.04
CA PHE A 254 -34.23 -3.88 -25.89
C PHE A 254 -35.34 -2.82 -25.83
N ARG A 255 -36.58 -3.25 -25.64
CA ARG A 255 -37.73 -2.35 -25.50
C ARG A 255 -38.11 -2.21 -24.03
N VAL A 256 -38.70 -1.06 -23.69
CA VAL A 256 -39.36 -0.88 -22.39
C VAL A 256 -40.40 -1.98 -22.22
N ARG A 257 -40.41 -2.61 -21.04
CA ARG A 257 -41.16 -3.82 -20.65
C ARG A 257 -40.61 -5.17 -21.13
N ASP A 258 -39.48 -5.21 -21.82
CA ASP A 258 -38.83 -6.49 -22.10
C ASP A 258 -38.35 -7.14 -20.79
N VAL A 259 -38.57 -8.46 -20.69
CA VAL A 259 -38.05 -9.27 -19.59
C VAL A 259 -36.61 -9.65 -19.92
N VAL A 260 -35.69 -9.30 -19.02
CA VAL A 260 -34.27 -9.63 -19.13
C VAL A 260 -33.85 -10.57 -18.01
N CYS A 261 -32.91 -11.45 -18.32
CA CYS A 261 -32.30 -12.37 -17.37
C CYS A 261 -30.84 -11.94 -17.15
N LEU A 262 -30.46 -11.67 -15.90
CA LEU A 262 -29.06 -11.47 -15.53
C LEU A 262 -28.39 -12.83 -15.36
N LYS A 263 -27.24 -13.01 -15.99
CA LYS A 263 -26.46 -14.25 -15.94
C LYS A 263 -25.28 -14.12 -14.97
N SER A 264 -24.88 -15.23 -14.35
CA SER A 264 -23.67 -15.28 -13.52
C SER A 264 -22.43 -15.03 -14.39
N ILE A 265 -21.53 -14.17 -13.91
CA ILE A 265 -20.24 -13.90 -14.56
C ILE A 265 -19.30 -15.11 -14.49
N MET A 266 -19.43 -15.91 -13.42
CA MET A 266 -18.64 -17.13 -13.24
C MET A 266 -19.22 -18.30 -14.05
N ASN A 267 -20.55 -18.35 -14.21
CA ASN A 267 -21.27 -19.41 -14.93
C ASN A 267 -22.34 -18.82 -15.88
N PRO A 268 -22.01 -18.53 -17.15
CA PRO A 268 -22.93 -17.84 -18.08
C PRO A 268 -24.26 -18.54 -18.37
N SER A 269 -24.32 -19.86 -18.12
CA SER A 269 -25.55 -20.65 -18.26
C SER A 269 -26.57 -20.37 -17.16
N GLU A 270 -26.11 -19.93 -15.98
CA GLU A 270 -26.91 -19.73 -14.78
C GLU A 270 -27.57 -18.34 -14.76
N THR A 271 -28.90 -18.30 -14.62
CA THR A 271 -29.65 -17.03 -14.45
C THR A 271 -29.74 -16.70 -12.97
N VAL A 272 -29.15 -15.57 -12.56
CA VAL A 272 -29.13 -15.11 -11.17
C VAL A 272 -30.30 -14.19 -10.82
N ALA A 273 -30.87 -13.49 -11.81
CA ALA A 273 -32.03 -12.64 -11.61
C ALA A 273 -32.84 -12.45 -12.90
N LYS A 274 -34.12 -12.11 -12.76
CA LYS A 274 -35.00 -11.71 -13.86
C LYS A 274 -35.59 -10.34 -13.56
N GLY A 275 -35.49 -9.42 -14.51
CA GLY A 275 -35.97 -8.05 -14.38
C GLY A 275 -36.78 -7.62 -15.60
N ILE A 276 -37.47 -6.50 -15.49
CA ILE A 276 -38.21 -5.87 -16.59
C ILE A 276 -37.57 -4.52 -16.87
N ILE A 277 -37.27 -4.23 -18.13
CA ILE A 277 -36.69 -2.95 -18.54
C ILE A 277 -37.72 -1.84 -18.36
N GLN A 278 -37.36 -0.76 -17.67
CA GLN A 278 -38.19 0.42 -17.48
C GLN A 278 -37.55 1.62 -18.17
N SER A 279 -38.38 2.54 -18.68
CA SER A 279 -37.91 3.81 -19.22
C SER A 279 -37.39 4.67 -18.06
N ILE A 280 -36.26 5.36 -18.25
CA ILE A 280 -35.78 6.37 -17.30
C ILE A 280 -36.35 7.76 -17.61
N ASP A 281 -37.10 7.90 -18.70
CA ASP A 281 -37.74 9.15 -19.08
C ASP A 281 -38.84 9.50 -18.04
N PRO A 282 -38.72 10.65 -17.35
CA PRO A 282 -39.65 11.04 -16.30
C PRO A 282 -41.07 11.35 -16.80
N SER A 283 -41.27 11.43 -18.12
CA SER A 283 -42.59 11.58 -18.75
C SER A 283 -43.33 10.25 -18.95
N THR A 284 -42.65 9.11 -18.77
CA THR A 284 -43.22 7.79 -19.04
C THR A 284 -43.80 7.15 -17.77
N GLU A 285 -45.08 6.81 -17.78
CA GLU A 285 -45.71 6.05 -16.70
C GLU A 285 -45.58 4.54 -16.93
N VAL A 286 -45.11 3.81 -15.92
CA VAL A 286 -45.02 2.34 -15.95
C VAL A 286 -45.83 1.76 -14.78
N GLY A 287 -46.90 1.03 -15.10
CA GLY A 287 -47.78 0.43 -14.07
C GLY A 287 -48.56 1.43 -13.23
N GLY A 288 -48.87 2.62 -13.78
CA GLY A 288 -49.62 3.68 -13.08
C GLY A 288 -48.81 4.46 -12.04
N LYS A 289 -47.47 4.32 -12.03
CA LYS A 289 -46.56 5.14 -11.23
C LYS A 289 -45.68 5.98 -12.15
N SER A 290 -45.71 7.29 -11.95
CA SER A 290 -44.82 8.24 -12.62
C SER A 290 -43.41 8.12 -12.03
N LEU A 291 -42.40 7.97 -12.87
CA LEU A 291 -41.00 7.93 -12.42
C LEU A 291 -40.53 9.37 -12.24
N GLY A 292 -40.50 9.84 -10.98
CA GLY A 292 -40.20 11.24 -10.65
C GLY A 292 -38.81 11.72 -11.08
N ARG A 293 -38.62 13.06 -11.15
CA ARG A 293 -37.35 13.71 -11.47
C ARG A 293 -36.24 13.22 -10.54
N ILE A 294 -35.14 12.75 -11.13
CA ILE A 294 -33.88 12.54 -10.43
C ILE A 294 -33.42 13.92 -9.92
N GLY A 295 -33.33 14.07 -8.60
CA GLY A 295 -32.83 15.28 -7.95
C GLY A 295 -31.38 15.57 -8.33
N ALA A 296 -31.08 16.85 -8.55
CA ALA A 296 -29.74 17.38 -8.75
C ALA A 296 -28.90 17.27 -7.46
#